data_AF-A0AA88WE19-F1
#
_entry.id   AF-A0AA88WE19-F1
#
_cell.length_a   1.000
_cell.length_b   1.000
_cell.length_c   1.000
_cell.angle_alpha   90.00
_cell.angle_beta   90.00
_cell.angle_gamma   90.00
#
_symmetry.space_group_name_H-M   'P 1'
#
loop_
_entity.id
_entity.type
_entity.pdbx_description
1 polymer ?
#
loop_
_entity_poly.entity_id
_entity_poly.type
_entity_poly.pdbx_seq_one_letter_code
_entity_poly.pdbx_strand_id
1 'polypeptide(L)'
;MTNHVYKLDLALIRRGRMDKHVELSYYCFEGFKLLVRNYLDVGAHHVFDKIRALLEEVDMTSADVAENSMPKSAEDDADACLGNLIRTLEMAKEER
;
A
#
# COMPACT_ATOMS: atom_id res chain seq x y z
N MET A 1 22.15 8.85 -11.04
CA MET A 1 21.19 9.97 -10.92
C MET A 1 19.89 9.39 -10.38
N THR A 2 19.64 9.51 -9.07
CA THR A 2 18.40 9.03 -8.44
C THR A 2 17.87 10.15 -7.56
N ASN A 3 17.13 11.05 -8.19
CA ASN A 3 16.47 12.16 -7.52
C ASN A 3 14.97 12.00 -7.71
N HIS A 4 14.32 11.21 -6.85
CA HIS A 4 12.88 11.24 -6.65
C HIS A 4 12.55 11.32 -5.16
N VAL A 5 12.86 12.51 -4.62
CA VAL A 5 11.88 13.36 -3.92
C VAL A 5 11.05 12.62 -2.84
N TYR A 6 11.73 12.32 -1.73
CA TYR A 6 11.15 12.28 -0.38
C TYR A 6 10.66 13.69 0.06
N LYS A 7 9.78 14.31 -0.73
CA LYS A 7 9.13 15.59 -0.37
C LYS A 7 7.64 15.40 -0.07
N LEU A 8 7.34 14.41 0.75
CA LEU A 8 6.11 14.42 1.54
C LEU A 8 6.51 14.74 2.97
N ASP A 9 6.45 16.05 3.24
CA ASP A 9 6.43 16.73 4.53
C ASP A 9 7.17 16.11 5.73
N LEU A 10 8.47 16.41 5.82
CA LEU A 10 9.24 16.45 7.06
C LEU A 10 8.64 17.38 8.14
N ALA A 11 7.57 18.13 7.83
CA ALA A 11 6.87 19.01 8.77
C ALA A 11 5.90 18.28 9.72
N LEU A 12 5.52 17.02 9.43
CA LEU A 12 4.58 16.26 10.27
C LEU A 12 5.24 15.41 11.36
N ILE A 13 6.57 15.28 11.39
CA ILE A 13 7.29 14.62 12.50
C ILE A 13 7.43 15.60 13.67
N ARG A 14 6.31 16.14 14.15
CA ARG A 14 6.27 16.91 15.40
C ARG A 14 6.03 15.95 16.57
N ARG A 15 7.16 15.45 17.08
CA ARG A 15 7.42 15.10 18.49
C ARG A 15 6.50 14.03 19.13
N GLY A 16 6.98 12.79 19.09
CA GLY A 16 6.67 11.78 20.11
C GLY A 16 6.64 10.36 19.57
N ARG A 17 7.80 9.69 19.50
CA ARG A 17 7.94 8.23 19.25
C ARG A 17 6.92 7.66 18.26
N MET A 18 6.83 8.21 17.04
CA MET A 18 6.03 7.57 16.01
C MET A 18 6.78 6.31 15.58
N ASP A 19 6.11 5.16 15.71
CA ASP A 19 6.66 3.91 15.17
C ASP A 19 6.83 4.10 13.66
N LYS A 20 8.03 3.84 13.13
CA LYS A 20 8.30 3.96 11.69
C LYS A 20 7.35 3.07 10.88
N HIS A 21 6.86 2.00 11.48
CA HIS A 21 5.88 1.11 10.86
C HIS A 21 4.56 1.82 10.57
N VAL A 22 4.07 2.68 11.47
CA VAL A 22 2.82 3.45 11.29
C VAL A 22 2.96 4.53 10.22
N GLU A 23 4.14 5.15 10.13
CA GLU A 23 4.42 6.15 9.09
C GLU A 23 4.57 5.50 7.70
N LEU A 24 5.28 4.37 7.63
CA LEU A 24 5.48 3.62 6.40
C LEU A 24 4.18 2.99 5.91
N SER A 25 3.35 2.42 6.80
CA SER A 25 2.06 1.84 6.43
C SER A 25 1.11 2.90 5.86
N TYR A 26 1.09 4.10 6.45
CA TYR A 26 0.33 5.24 5.93
C TYR A 26 0.81 5.65 4.53
N TYR A 27 2.12 5.83 4.33
CA TYR A 27 2.66 6.19 3.01
C TYR A 27 2.39 5.09 1.96
N CYS A 28 2.55 3.82 2.33
CA CYS A 28 2.22 2.68 1.49
C CYS A 28 0.73 2.66 1.12
N PHE A 29 -0.17 2.96 2.06
CA PHE A 29 -1.61 3.01 1.79
C PHE A 29 -1.99 4.17 0.86
N GLU A 30 -1.41 5.36 1.03
CA GLU A 30 -1.64 6.47 0.10
C GLU A 30 -1.11 6.17 -1.31
N GLY A 31 0.09 5.57 -1.40
CA GLY A 31 0.65 5.10 -2.66
C GLY A 31 -0.22 4.04 -3.34
N PHE A 32 -0.72 3.07 -2.58
CA PHE A 32 -1.68 2.06 -3.04
C PHE A 32 -2.95 2.70 -3.64
N LYS A 33 -3.58 3.65 -2.95
CA LYS A 33 -4.79 4.32 -3.46
C LYS A 33 -4.55 5.03 -4.79
N LEU A 34 -3.38 5.65 -4.94
CA LEU A 34 -3.00 6.31 -6.19
C LEU A 34 -2.85 5.29 -7.33
N LEU A 35 -2.22 4.14 -7.07
CA LEU A 35 -2.06 3.08 -8.06
C LEU A 35 -3.42 2.50 -8.48
N VAL A 36 -4.25 2.12 -7.52
CA VAL A 36 -5.58 1.55 -7.81
C VAL A 36 -6.46 2.55 -8.56
N ARG A 37 -6.41 3.83 -8.20
CA ARG A 37 -7.11 4.85 -8.98
C ARG A 37 -6.58 5.00 -10.40
N ASN A 38 -5.26 4.97 -10.59
CA ASN A 38 -4.66 5.19 -11.92
C ASN A 38 -4.81 3.99 -12.86
N TYR A 39 -4.74 2.76 -12.33
CA TYR A 39 -4.75 1.54 -13.13
C TYR A 39 -6.11 0.86 -13.20
N LEU A 40 -6.94 1.01 -12.17
CA LEU A 40 -8.22 0.32 -12.05
C LEU A 40 -9.42 1.28 -12.02
N ASP A 41 -9.19 2.61 -12.04
CA ASP A 41 -10.22 3.64 -11.89
C ASP A 41 -11.09 3.48 -10.63
N VAL A 42 -10.54 2.87 -9.58
CA VAL A 42 -11.24 2.65 -8.30
C VAL A 42 -10.80 3.69 -7.28
N GLY A 43 -11.73 4.57 -6.90
CA GLY A 43 -11.51 5.59 -5.87
C GLY A 43 -11.80 5.14 -4.44
N ALA A 44 -12.62 4.10 -4.26
CA ALA A 44 -12.96 3.52 -2.97
C ALA A 44 -13.39 2.07 -3.16
N HIS A 45 -13.00 1.20 -2.21
CA HIS A 45 -13.43 -0.18 -2.19
C HIS A 45 -13.65 -0.65 -0.75
N HIS A 46 -14.62 -1.53 -0.53
CA HIS A 46 -14.94 -2.04 0.81
C HIS A 46 -13.77 -2.77 1.47
N VAL A 47 -12.81 -3.26 0.67
CA VAL A 47 -11.61 -3.94 1.17
C VAL A 47 -10.44 -3.00 1.50
N PHE A 48 -10.54 -1.70 1.21
CA PHE A 48 -9.44 -0.75 1.48
C PHE A 48 -9.13 -0.67 2.97
N ASP A 49 -10.15 -0.70 3.83
CA ASP A 49 -9.94 -0.71 5.27
C ASP A 49 -9.20 -1.97 5.75
N LYS A 50 -9.49 -3.12 5.12
CA LYS A 50 -8.76 -4.37 5.39
C LYS A 50 -7.30 -4.29 4.95
N ILE A 51 -7.05 -3.77 3.74
CA ILE A 51 -5.69 -3.56 3.21
C ILE A 51 -4.89 -2.62 4.12
N ARG A 52 -5.51 -1.52 4.56
CA ARG A 52 -4.89 -0.59 5.50
C ARG A 52 -4.48 -1.27 6.80
N ALA A 53 -5.40 -2.02 7.42
CA ALA A 53 -5.12 -2.74 8.66
C ALA A 53 -3.98 -3.75 8.47
N LEU A 54 -3.97 -4.50 7.36
CA LEU A 54 -2.90 -5.45 7.07
C LEU A 54 -1.55 -4.77 6.85
N LEU A 55 -1.51 -3.62 6.15
CA LEU A 55 -0.29 -2.83 5.95
C LEU A 55 0.29 -2.27 7.25
N GLU A 56 -0.54 -2.10 8.29
CA GLU A 56 -0.11 -1.73 9.65
C GLU A 56 0.43 -2.93 10.46
N GLU A 57 0.39 -4.15 9.91
CA GLU A 57 0.86 -5.37 10.56
C GLU A 57 2.05 -6.04 9.83
N VAL A 58 2.34 -5.66 8.58
CA VAL A 58 3.37 -6.29 7.74
C VAL A 58 4.44 -5.30 7.29
N ASP A 59 5.71 -5.70 7.35
CA ASP A 59 6.83 -4.89 6.83
C ASP A 59 6.98 -5.10 5.31
N MET A 60 6.00 -4.65 4.52
CA MET A 60 6.11 -4.61 3.06
C MET A 60 6.62 -3.26 2.57
N THR A 61 7.43 -3.27 1.51
CA THR A 61 7.91 -2.05 0.88
C THR A 61 6.86 -1.49 -0.08
N SER A 62 6.97 -0.19 -0.41
CA SER A 62 6.12 0.42 -1.43
C SER A 62 6.24 -0.25 -2.81
N ALA A 63 7.37 -0.90 -3.11
CA ALA A 63 7.57 -1.64 -4.35
C ALA A 63 6.75 -2.93 -4.35
N ASP A 64 6.78 -3.69 -3.26
CA ASP A 64 6.00 -4.93 -3.13
C ASP A 64 4.50 -4.64 -3.20
N VAL A 65 4.04 -3.58 -2.52
CA VAL A 65 2.64 -3.15 -2.60
C VAL A 65 2.27 -2.79 -4.03
N ALA A 66 3.12 -2.06 -4.74
CA ALA A 66 2.86 -1.69 -6.14
C ALA A 66 2.77 -2.91 -7.05
N GLU A 67 3.72 -3.84 -6.96
CA GLU A 67 3.74 -5.07 -7.75
C GLU A 67 2.48 -5.92 -7.53
N ASN A 68 1.99 -5.99 -6.28
CA ASN A 68 0.81 -6.77 -5.94
C ASN A 68 -0.52 -6.05 -6.19
N SER A 69 -0.50 -4.73 -6.41
CA SER A 69 -1.70 -3.92 -6.68
C SER A 69 -1.98 -3.71 -8.17
N MET A 70 -0.99 -3.94 -9.03
CA MET A 70 -1.13 -3.75 -10.47
C MET A 70 -1.86 -4.95 -11.12
N PRO A 71 -2.66 -4.70 -12.16
CA PRO A 71 -3.19 -5.77 -13.01
C PRO A 71 -2.06 -6.62 -13.56
N LYS A 72 -2.17 -7.95 -13.43
CA LYS A 72 -1.22 -8.91 -14.00
C LYS A 72 -1.62 -9.30 -15.43
N SER A 73 -2.90 -9.13 -15.76
CA SER A 73 -3.46 -9.33 -17.08
C SER A 73 -4.40 -8.17 -17.46
N ALA A 74 -4.69 -8.01 -18.75
CA ALA A 74 -5.66 -7.02 -19.23
C ALA A 74 -7.12 -7.37 -18.87
N GLU A 75 -7.37 -8.59 -18.39
CA GLU A 75 -8.68 -9.07 -17.97
C GLU A 75 -8.88 -8.97 -16.46
N ASP A 76 -7.83 -8.64 -15.70
CA ASP A 76 -7.91 -8.52 -14.25
C ASP A 76 -8.74 -7.28 -13.90
N ASP A 77 -9.84 -7.50 -13.19
CA ASP A 77 -10.63 -6.44 -12.61
C ASP A 77 -10.05 -5.98 -11.26
N ALA A 78 -10.65 -4.92 -10.71
CA ALA A 78 -10.21 -4.38 -9.44
C ALA A 78 -10.35 -5.39 -8.29
N ASP A 79 -11.40 -6.22 -8.30
CA ASP A 79 -11.61 -7.23 -7.27
C ASP A 79 -10.50 -8.29 -7.29
N ALA A 80 -10.09 -8.75 -8.47
CA ALA A 80 -8.99 -9.69 -8.64
C ALA A 80 -7.65 -9.09 -8.16
N CYS A 81 -7.35 -7.85 -8.53
CA CYS A 81 -6.12 -7.18 -8.11
C CYS A 81 -6.07 -6.97 -6.59
N LEU A 82 -7.17 -6.47 -6.01
CA LEU A 82 -7.27 -6.21 -4.57
C LEU A 82 -7.28 -7.52 -3.77
N GLY A 83 -7.96 -8.57 -4.26
CA GLY A 83 -7.97 -9.89 -3.64
C GLY A 83 -6.58 -10.52 -3.61
N ASN A 84 -5.81 -10.39 -4.70
CA ASN A 84 -4.43 -10.84 -4.74
C ASN A 84 -3.54 -10.11 -3.74
N LEU A 85 -3.65 -8.77 -3.65
CA LEU A 85 -2.91 -7.99 -2.67
C LEU A 85 -3.22 -8.42 -1.23
N ILE A 86 -4.50 -8.61 -0.88
CA ILE A 86 -4.90 -9.07 0.44
C ILE A 86 -4.26 -10.42 0.75
N ARG A 87 -4.26 -11.35 -0.21
CA ARG A 87 -3.64 -12.66 -0.03
C ARG A 87 -2.14 -12.54 0.25
N THR A 88 -1.43 -11.72 -0.52
CA THR A 88 0.00 -11.48 -0.30
C THR A 88 0.26 -10.86 1.08
N LEU A 89 -0.56 -9.90 1.49
CA LEU A 89 -0.47 -9.28 2.82
C LEU A 89 -0.74 -10.29 3.96
N GLU A 90 -1.74 -11.16 3.80
CA GLU A 90 -2.04 -12.22 4.78
C GLU A 90 -0.89 -13.23 4.88
N MET A 91 -0.29 -13.63 3.76
CA MET A 91 0.89 -14.51 3.75
C MET A 91 2.10 -13.85 4.42
N ALA A 92 2.38 -12.58 4.11
CA ALA A 92 3.47 -11.82 4.74
C ALA A 92 3.29 -11.66 6.26
N LYS A 93 2.03 -11.67 6.73
CA LYS A 93 1.70 -11.66 8.16
C LYS A 93 1.97 -13.01 8.83
N GLU A 94 1.68 -14.13 8.16
CA GLU A 94 1.90 -15.49 8.71
C GLU A 94 3.38 -15.88 8.77
N GLU A 95 4.24 -15.30 7.94
CA GLU A 95 5.69 -15.55 7.94
C GLU A 95 6.46 -14.82 9.07
N ARG A 96 5.76 -14.12 9.97
CA ARG A 96 6.34 -13.25 11.01
C ARG A 96 6.46 -13.91 12.39
#